data_AF-A0AA38KMU6-F1
#
_entry.id   AF-A0AA38KMU6-F1
#
_cell.length_a   1.000
_cell.length_b   1.000
_cell.length_c   1.000
_cell.angle_alpha   90.00
_cell.angle_beta   90.00
_cell.angle_gamma   90.00
#
_symmetry.space_group_name_H-M   'P 1'
#
loop_
_entity.id
_entity.type
_entity.pdbx_description
1 polymer ?
#
loop_
_entity_poly.entity_id
_entity_poly.type
_entity_poly.pdbx_seq_one_letter_code
_entity_poly.pdbx_strand_id
1 'polypeptide(L)'
;MSDSSPSPNSPGAPPPSSPISSLRALMVRRDRVRSHSIFEEDNENTDSGSANIVAINPAMPIDPILQRLQTIKRQRLLSMASIRDYEEFENANSPQEHMALVMMVVLENRDALRLLTLSQEYRVPETLKATCKDYAAVFILSPSILRYKGKMGPANVLAAMRQLNVSSLPPASETGRCDLILELIKKGMTEAQFNLKEKITASVKDVDSPSRDIATLTRACIGTSKAKATAGLFIRIAFIRWQHVQTPTHVSDKFWDKVDEALAKYRTEFRTAAEMQFAFNAIFEEDKLIYGEPDLVSHPQVAIRNVDQWLLCVNSAAGPSTGSTVAAPPAI
;
A
#
# COMPACT_ATOMS: atom_id res chain seq x y z
N MET A 1 0.40 15.90 76.52
CA MET A 1 1.79 15.67 76.04
C MET A 1 2.03 14.16 76.10
N SER A 2 2.04 13.50 74.95
CA SER A 2 2.40 12.09 74.81
C SER A 2 2.86 11.89 73.38
N ASP A 3 4.17 11.98 73.14
CA ASP A 3 4.75 11.69 71.82
C ASP A 3 4.66 10.20 71.49
N SER A 4 4.62 9.88 70.20
CA SER A 4 4.63 8.50 69.71
C SER A 4 5.29 8.46 68.33
N SER A 5 6.62 8.39 68.34
CA SER A 5 7.45 8.37 67.14
C SER A 5 7.36 7.01 66.42
N PRO A 6 7.15 6.97 65.09
CA PRO A 6 7.24 5.73 64.31
C PRO A 6 8.70 5.35 64.03
N SER A 7 9.01 4.06 64.05
CA SER A 7 10.31 3.53 63.62
C SER A 7 10.34 3.24 62.12
N PRO A 8 11.49 3.40 61.42
CA PRO A 8 11.59 3.24 59.97
C PRO A 8 12.09 1.83 59.53
N ASN A 9 12.09 1.62 58.21
CA ASN A 9 12.85 0.60 57.47
C ASN A 9 12.44 -0.89 57.62
N SER A 10 11.44 -1.29 56.83
CA SER A 10 11.46 -2.65 56.22
C SER A 10 12.34 -2.63 54.97
N PRO A 11 13.19 -3.64 54.72
CA PRO A 11 13.97 -3.72 53.48
C PRO A 11 13.05 -3.96 52.27
N GLY A 12 13.28 -3.23 51.19
CA GLY A 12 12.50 -3.36 49.95
C GLY A 12 12.70 -4.71 49.28
N ALA A 13 11.63 -5.27 48.70
CA ALA A 13 11.71 -6.48 47.89
C ALA A 13 12.63 -6.28 46.67
N PRO A 14 13.40 -7.30 46.26
CA PRO A 14 14.26 -7.19 45.08
C PRO A 14 13.41 -6.95 43.81
N PRO A 15 13.92 -6.17 42.83
CA PRO A 15 13.20 -5.95 41.57
C PRO A 15 13.04 -7.28 40.81
N PRO A 16 11.95 -7.44 40.03
CA PRO A 16 11.73 -8.66 39.25
C PRO A 16 12.89 -8.90 38.28
N SER A 17 13.47 -10.10 38.34
CA SER A 17 14.59 -10.51 37.49
C SER A 17 14.18 -10.44 36.02
N SER A 18 14.93 -9.67 35.21
CA SER A 18 14.55 -9.42 33.82
C SER A 18 14.42 -10.74 33.02
N PRO A 19 13.28 -11.00 32.35
CA PRO A 19 12.97 -12.31 31.74
C PRO A 19 13.93 -12.71 30.61
N ILE A 20 14.63 -11.73 30.03
CA ILE A 20 15.70 -11.88 29.03
C ILE A 20 16.74 -12.95 29.43
N SER A 21 17.11 -13.02 30.70
CA SER A 21 18.19 -13.90 31.18
C SER A 21 17.90 -15.40 31.01
N SER A 22 16.63 -15.81 31.05
CA SER A 22 16.23 -17.23 30.95
C SER A 22 16.27 -17.75 29.50
N LEU A 23 16.16 -16.85 28.53
CA LEU A 23 15.87 -17.14 27.12
C LEU A 23 17.07 -17.77 26.38
N ARG A 24 18.30 -17.50 26.83
CA ARG A 24 19.55 -18.00 26.20
C ARG A 24 19.76 -19.52 26.30
N ALA A 25 19.08 -20.23 27.19
CA ALA A 25 19.39 -21.64 27.49
C ALA A 25 18.91 -22.65 26.43
N LEU A 26 17.99 -22.26 25.54
CA LEU A 26 17.23 -23.21 24.69
C LEU A 26 17.74 -23.36 23.25
N MET A 27 18.68 -22.52 22.79
CA MET A 27 18.88 -22.30 21.36
C MET A 27 20.07 -23.05 20.74
N VAL A 28 20.07 -24.38 20.89
CA VAL A 28 21.07 -25.27 20.24
C VAL A 28 20.42 -26.48 19.57
N ARG A 29 19.95 -26.33 18.32
CA ARG A 29 20.10 -27.34 17.22
C ARG A 29 19.36 -26.99 15.91
N ARG A 30 20.04 -27.35 14.81
CA ARG A 30 19.54 -27.74 13.47
C ARG A 30 19.20 -26.62 12.46
N ASP A 31 19.52 -26.91 11.20
CA ASP A 31 19.69 -25.96 10.09
C ASP A 31 19.61 -26.71 8.72
N ARG A 32 19.60 -26.00 7.57
CA ARG A 32 19.81 -26.48 6.16
C ARG A 32 18.63 -27.28 5.53
N VAL A 33 18.32 -27.33 4.20
CA VAL A 33 19.02 -27.17 2.89
C VAL A 33 18.06 -26.74 1.71
N ARG A 34 18.54 -25.90 0.73
CA ARG A 34 18.26 -25.69 -0.76
C ARG A 34 16.93 -26.08 -1.49
N SER A 35 16.66 -25.84 -2.81
CA SER A 35 16.88 -24.78 -3.87
C SER A 35 16.50 -25.30 -5.30
N HIS A 36 16.41 -24.43 -6.34
CA HIS A 36 16.24 -24.68 -7.83
C HIS A 36 14.85 -25.14 -8.34
N SER A 37 14.42 -24.98 -9.62
CA SER A 37 14.97 -24.45 -10.92
C SER A 37 13.82 -23.92 -11.83
N ILE A 38 13.96 -22.86 -12.67
CA ILE A 38 14.40 -22.74 -14.11
C ILE A 38 13.58 -23.57 -15.13
N PHE A 39 13.03 -22.93 -16.19
CA PHE A 39 12.71 -23.49 -17.55
C PHE A 39 12.21 -22.42 -18.57
N GLU A 40 12.39 -22.69 -19.88
CA GLU A 40 12.33 -21.76 -21.04
C GLU A 40 11.62 -22.43 -22.28
N GLU A 41 11.18 -21.79 -23.39
CA GLU A 41 11.15 -20.36 -23.82
C GLU A 41 9.76 -19.87 -24.41
N ASP A 42 9.31 -19.84 -25.69
CA ASP A 42 9.88 -20.04 -27.06
C ASP A 42 8.94 -19.58 -28.25
N ASN A 43 9.53 -19.19 -29.40
CA ASN A 43 9.18 -19.11 -30.87
C ASN A 43 7.91 -18.50 -31.61
N GLU A 44 8.18 -17.96 -32.84
CA GLU A 44 7.43 -17.87 -34.16
C GLU A 44 5.97 -17.25 -34.32
N ASN A 45 5.44 -16.79 -35.50
CA ASN A 45 5.95 -16.13 -36.75
C ASN A 45 4.79 -15.69 -37.73
N THR A 46 5.08 -14.88 -38.77
CA THR A 46 4.28 -14.64 -40.03
C THR A 46 2.86 -14.04 -39.90
N ASP A 47 2.15 -13.55 -40.94
CA ASP A 47 2.35 -13.49 -42.40
C ASP A 47 1.89 -12.13 -43.03
N SER A 48 2.00 -11.97 -44.35
CA SER A 48 1.72 -10.77 -45.16
C SER A 48 0.59 -10.94 -46.18
N GLY A 49 -0.02 -9.84 -46.66
CA GLY A 49 -1.15 -9.87 -47.62
C GLY A 49 -1.10 -8.73 -48.65
N SER A 50 -1.39 -9.05 -49.92
CA SER A 50 -1.17 -8.15 -51.07
C SER A 50 -2.36 -7.26 -51.44
N ALA A 51 -2.07 -6.17 -52.16
CA ALA A 51 -3.04 -5.21 -52.67
C ALA A 51 -3.60 -5.60 -54.05
N ASN A 52 -4.74 -5.00 -54.43
CA ASN A 52 -5.31 -5.06 -55.79
C ASN A 52 -5.46 -3.64 -56.36
N ILE A 53 -5.17 -3.49 -57.66
CA ILE A 53 -5.27 -2.21 -58.40
C ILE A 53 -6.44 -2.32 -59.39
N VAL A 54 -7.29 -1.29 -59.43
CA VAL A 54 -8.44 -1.20 -60.37
C VAL A 54 -8.26 0.02 -61.27
N ALA A 55 -8.46 -0.15 -62.57
CA ALA A 55 -8.31 0.91 -63.57
C ALA A 55 -9.50 1.90 -63.55
N ILE A 56 -9.23 3.17 -63.84
CA ILE A 56 -10.22 4.26 -63.83
C ILE A 56 -10.52 4.73 -65.25
N ASN A 57 -11.81 4.89 -65.58
CA ASN A 57 -12.29 5.41 -66.87
C ASN A 57 -12.42 6.95 -66.82
N PRO A 58 -11.89 7.71 -67.81
CA PRO A 58 -11.83 9.17 -67.76
C PRO A 58 -13.07 9.86 -68.36
N ALA A 59 -14.24 9.73 -67.71
CA ALA A 59 -15.38 10.64 -67.92
C ALA A 59 -16.41 10.51 -66.78
N MET A 60 -16.46 11.49 -65.87
CA MET A 60 -17.49 11.60 -64.83
C MET A 60 -18.12 13.00 -64.86
N PRO A 61 -19.45 13.12 -64.64
CA PRO A 61 -20.09 14.39 -64.31
C PRO A 61 -19.56 14.97 -62.98
N ILE A 62 -20.00 16.19 -62.64
CA ILE A 62 -19.72 16.84 -61.35
C ILE A 62 -19.93 15.83 -60.21
N ASP A 63 -18.87 15.58 -59.44
CA ASP A 63 -18.74 14.35 -58.65
C ASP A 63 -19.91 14.19 -57.65
N PRO A 64 -20.64 13.05 -57.64
CA PRO A 64 -21.64 12.76 -56.61
C PRO A 64 -21.06 12.77 -55.19
N ILE A 65 -19.75 12.57 -55.01
CA ILE A 65 -19.05 12.77 -53.75
C ILE A 65 -19.12 14.24 -53.31
N LEU A 66 -18.84 15.21 -54.21
CA LEU A 66 -18.92 16.65 -53.90
C LEU A 66 -20.36 17.09 -53.55
N GLN A 67 -21.38 16.59 -54.26
CA GLN A 67 -22.77 16.88 -53.87
C GLN A 67 -23.09 16.34 -52.46
N ARG A 68 -22.69 15.10 -52.17
CA ARG A 68 -22.88 14.47 -50.85
C ARG A 68 -22.13 15.21 -49.73
N LEU A 69 -20.91 15.65 -50.01
CA LEU A 69 -20.08 16.47 -49.12
C LEU A 69 -20.77 17.80 -48.79
N GLN A 70 -21.28 18.53 -49.79
CA GLN A 70 -22.05 19.75 -49.55
C GLN A 70 -23.36 19.51 -48.78
N THR A 71 -24.04 18.38 -49.01
CA THR A 71 -25.22 18.01 -48.21
C THR A 71 -24.84 17.77 -46.73
N ILE A 72 -23.75 17.07 -46.46
CA ILE A 72 -23.24 16.85 -45.10
C ILE A 72 -22.87 18.18 -44.43
N LYS A 73 -22.18 19.08 -45.14
CA LYS A 73 -21.83 20.43 -44.66
C LYS A 73 -23.07 21.22 -44.19
N ARG A 74 -24.15 21.20 -44.99
CA ARG A 74 -25.43 21.87 -44.64
C ARG A 74 -26.20 21.20 -43.49
N GLN A 75 -25.89 19.94 -43.16
CA GLN A 75 -26.55 19.18 -42.09
C GLN A 75 -25.82 19.27 -40.74
N ARG A 76 -24.71 20.01 -40.64
CA ARG A 76 -23.92 20.18 -39.42
C ARG A 76 -23.88 21.64 -38.98
N LEU A 77 -24.09 21.87 -37.67
CA LEU A 77 -23.86 23.17 -37.04
C LEU A 77 -22.34 23.32 -36.80
N LEU A 78 -21.63 23.74 -37.84
CA LEU A 78 -20.19 24.02 -37.81
C LEU A 78 -19.92 25.50 -37.45
N SER A 79 -18.74 25.78 -36.90
CA SER A 79 -18.29 27.16 -36.69
C SER A 79 -17.82 27.80 -37.99
N MET A 80 -17.79 29.14 -38.07
CA MET A 80 -17.24 29.87 -39.23
C MET A 80 -15.72 29.68 -39.44
N ALA A 81 -15.01 29.12 -38.45
CA ALA A 81 -13.65 28.60 -38.66
C ALA A 81 -13.74 27.23 -39.35
N SER A 82 -14.41 26.26 -38.71
CA SER A 82 -14.58 24.89 -39.23
C SER A 82 -15.16 24.80 -40.65
N ILE A 83 -15.99 25.78 -41.06
CA ILE A 83 -16.51 25.90 -42.43
C ILE A 83 -15.40 26.28 -43.43
N ARG A 84 -14.49 27.18 -43.03
CA ARG A 84 -13.33 27.63 -43.81
C ARG A 84 -12.26 26.54 -43.87
N ASP A 85 -11.94 25.91 -42.74
CA ASP A 85 -10.97 24.82 -42.67
C ASP A 85 -11.42 23.65 -43.57
N TYR A 86 -12.73 23.41 -43.61
CA TYR A 86 -13.37 22.47 -44.53
C TYR A 86 -13.34 22.94 -46.00
N GLU A 87 -13.50 24.24 -46.28
CA GLU A 87 -13.38 24.80 -47.64
C GLU A 87 -11.94 24.73 -48.14
N GLU A 88 -10.95 24.99 -47.30
CA GLU A 88 -9.52 24.82 -47.59
C GLU A 88 -9.21 23.35 -47.91
N PHE A 89 -9.78 22.41 -47.15
CA PHE A 89 -9.72 20.99 -47.47
C PHE A 89 -10.47 20.61 -48.76
N GLU A 90 -11.63 21.20 -49.06
CA GLU A 90 -12.42 20.95 -50.29
C GLU A 90 -11.69 21.49 -51.56
N ASN A 91 -10.82 22.50 -51.42
CA ASN A 91 -10.05 23.10 -52.50
C ASN A 91 -8.60 22.55 -52.63
N ALA A 92 -8.21 21.53 -51.85
CA ALA A 92 -6.90 20.90 -51.98
C ALA A 92 -6.74 20.22 -53.35
N ASN A 93 -5.58 20.41 -53.98
CA ASN A 93 -5.30 20.02 -55.37
C ASN A 93 -4.80 18.57 -55.50
N SER A 94 -4.52 17.89 -54.37
CA SER A 94 -3.95 16.54 -54.37
C SER A 94 -4.33 15.70 -53.14
N PRO A 95 -4.39 14.36 -53.25
CA PRO A 95 -4.53 13.45 -52.10
C PRO A 95 -3.47 13.65 -51.01
N GLN A 96 -2.26 14.05 -51.40
CA GLN A 96 -1.15 14.35 -50.50
C GLN A 96 -1.42 15.61 -49.66
N GLU A 97 -2.01 16.64 -50.26
CA GLU A 97 -2.38 17.89 -49.60
C GLU A 97 -3.56 17.68 -48.63
N HIS A 98 -4.60 16.93 -49.04
CA HIS A 98 -5.65 16.46 -48.12
C HIS A 98 -5.06 15.70 -46.90
N MET A 99 -4.11 14.78 -47.14
CA MET A 99 -3.48 14.01 -46.07
C MET A 99 -2.64 14.90 -45.14
N ALA A 100 -1.94 15.90 -45.67
CA ALA A 100 -1.19 16.87 -44.89
C ALA A 100 -2.10 17.73 -43.99
N LEU A 101 -3.23 18.21 -44.52
CA LEU A 101 -4.23 18.95 -43.75
C LEU A 101 -4.81 18.10 -42.61
N VAL A 102 -5.19 16.84 -42.88
CA VAL A 102 -5.67 15.92 -41.84
C VAL A 102 -4.60 15.67 -40.78
N MET A 103 -3.34 15.46 -41.18
CA MET A 103 -2.23 15.24 -40.24
C MET A 103 -1.98 16.49 -39.37
N MET A 104 -2.05 17.70 -39.94
CA MET A 104 -1.94 18.96 -39.20
C MET A 104 -3.04 19.08 -38.14
N VAL A 105 -4.30 18.84 -38.51
CA VAL A 105 -5.44 18.87 -37.57
C VAL A 105 -5.30 17.79 -36.48
N VAL A 106 -4.77 16.61 -36.79
CA VAL A 106 -4.48 15.57 -35.79
C VAL A 106 -3.37 15.99 -34.83
N LEU A 107 -2.33 16.65 -35.31
CA LEU A 107 -1.23 17.18 -34.48
C LEU A 107 -1.70 18.34 -33.58
N GLU A 108 -2.50 19.26 -34.12
CA GLU A 108 -3.11 20.35 -33.36
C GLU A 108 -4.03 19.80 -32.27
N ASN A 109 -4.93 18.86 -32.60
CA ASN A 109 -5.79 18.22 -31.60
C ASN A 109 -4.98 17.50 -30.52
N ARG A 110 -3.90 16.79 -30.87
CA ARG A 110 -2.99 16.16 -29.90
C ARG A 110 -2.38 17.18 -28.93
N ASP A 111 -1.96 18.33 -29.45
CA ASP A 111 -1.24 19.34 -28.65
C ASP A 111 -2.20 20.26 -27.87
N ALA A 112 -3.42 20.50 -28.38
CA ALA A 112 -4.53 21.08 -27.64
C ALA A 112 -5.02 20.16 -26.50
N LEU A 113 -5.15 18.84 -26.75
CA LEU A 113 -5.46 17.86 -25.70
C LEU A 113 -4.36 17.81 -24.63
N ARG A 114 -3.08 17.89 -25.02
CA ARG A 114 -1.97 18.04 -24.07
C ARG A 114 -2.14 19.28 -23.20
N LEU A 115 -2.40 20.46 -23.79
CA LEU A 115 -2.64 21.70 -23.05
C LEU A 115 -3.83 21.60 -22.08
N LEU A 116 -4.92 20.95 -22.48
CA LEU A 116 -6.08 20.69 -21.61
C LEU A 116 -5.74 19.72 -20.45
N THR A 117 -4.91 18.70 -20.68
CA THR A 117 -4.44 17.80 -19.61
C THR A 117 -3.40 18.44 -18.68
N LEU A 118 -2.71 19.49 -19.13
CA LEU A 118 -1.76 20.28 -18.32
C LEU A 118 -2.46 21.30 -17.43
N SER A 119 -3.60 21.86 -17.86
CA SER A 119 -4.33 22.89 -17.10
C SER A 119 -5.27 22.34 -16.02
N GLN A 120 -5.57 21.04 -16.03
CA GLN A 120 -6.46 20.43 -15.05
C GLN A 120 -5.73 20.11 -13.73
N GLU A 121 -6.17 20.74 -12.64
CA GLU A 121 -5.71 20.44 -11.27
C GLU A 121 -5.90 18.95 -10.95
N TYR A 122 -4.83 18.29 -10.47
CA TYR A 122 -4.86 16.85 -10.20
C TYR A 122 -5.67 16.52 -8.95
N ARG A 123 -6.93 16.17 -9.16
CA ARG A 123 -7.83 15.69 -8.12
C ARG A 123 -7.70 14.17 -7.94
N VAL A 124 -7.13 13.74 -6.81
CA VAL A 124 -7.05 12.31 -6.43
C VAL A 124 -8.47 11.69 -6.40
N PRO A 125 -8.75 10.60 -7.14
CA PRO A 125 -10.03 9.90 -7.12
C PRO A 125 -10.40 9.38 -5.73
N GLU A 126 -11.68 9.44 -5.35
CA GLU A 126 -12.12 9.03 -4.01
C GLU A 126 -11.90 7.53 -3.75
N THR A 127 -12.05 6.70 -4.78
CA THR A 127 -11.69 5.28 -4.77
C THR A 127 -10.21 5.04 -4.45
N LEU A 128 -9.31 5.88 -4.99
CA LEU A 128 -7.89 5.81 -4.68
C LEU A 128 -7.61 6.28 -3.25
N LYS A 129 -8.27 7.33 -2.75
CA LYS A 129 -8.14 7.75 -1.34
C LYS A 129 -8.56 6.64 -0.37
N ALA A 130 -9.67 5.96 -0.63
CA ALA A 130 -10.10 4.81 0.16
C ALA A 130 -9.07 3.67 0.10
N THR A 131 -8.53 3.38 -1.08
CA THR A 131 -7.48 2.36 -1.27
C THR A 131 -6.19 2.72 -0.52
N CYS A 132 -5.75 3.99 -0.54
CA CYS A 132 -4.62 4.46 0.26
C CYS A 132 -4.83 4.23 1.76
N LYS A 133 -6.06 4.45 2.28
CA LYS A 133 -6.40 4.19 3.68
C LYS A 133 -6.38 2.70 4.03
N ASP A 134 -6.96 1.85 3.18
CA ASP A 134 -6.93 0.39 3.36
C ASP A 134 -5.48 -0.13 3.44
N TYR A 135 -4.64 0.26 2.47
CA TYR A 135 -3.25 -0.17 2.40
C TYR A 135 -2.42 0.37 3.59
N ALA A 136 -2.65 1.61 4.00
CA ALA A 136 -2.02 2.19 5.19
C ALA A 136 -2.42 1.46 6.48
N ALA A 137 -3.70 1.09 6.64
CA ALA A 137 -4.17 0.32 7.79
C ALA A 137 -3.58 -1.09 7.82
N VAL A 138 -3.54 -1.79 6.67
CA VAL A 138 -2.88 -3.10 6.54
C VAL A 138 -1.39 -3.02 6.88
N PHE A 139 -0.68 -1.99 6.41
CA PHE A 139 0.74 -1.79 6.71
C PHE A 139 1.00 -1.61 8.21
N ILE A 140 0.18 -0.79 8.91
CA ILE A 140 0.25 -0.61 10.36
C ILE A 140 -0.09 -1.91 11.12
N LEU A 141 -1.03 -2.71 10.60
CA LEU A 141 -1.38 -4.03 11.12
C LEU A 141 -0.50 -5.16 10.56
N SER A 142 0.66 -4.86 9.96
CA SER A 142 1.59 -5.89 9.49
C SER A 142 2.39 -6.49 10.66
N PRO A 143 2.42 -7.83 10.84
CA PRO A 143 3.26 -8.48 11.85
C PRO A 143 4.75 -8.14 11.72
N SER A 144 5.22 -7.93 10.49
CA SER A 144 6.62 -7.68 10.13
C SER A 144 7.03 -6.20 10.21
N ILE A 145 6.12 -5.26 10.51
CA ILE A 145 6.43 -3.82 10.41
C ILE A 145 7.66 -3.42 11.24
N LEU A 146 8.65 -2.81 10.57
CA LEU A 146 9.90 -2.44 11.23
C LEU A 146 9.79 -1.22 12.15
N ARG A 147 8.97 -0.24 11.78
CA ARG A 147 8.72 0.96 12.58
C ARG A 147 7.35 1.55 12.24
N TYR A 148 6.65 2.02 13.25
CA TYR A 148 5.37 2.72 13.10
C TYR A 148 5.60 4.16 12.62
N LYS A 149 6.62 4.85 13.13
CA LYS A 149 6.97 6.22 12.73
C LYS A 149 8.20 6.25 11.81
N GLY A 150 8.11 7.04 10.74
CA GLY A 150 9.24 7.34 9.87
C GLY A 150 8.85 7.61 8.42
N LYS A 151 9.72 8.34 7.69
CA LYS A 151 9.48 8.75 6.29
C LYS A 151 9.33 7.58 5.32
N MET A 152 9.95 6.43 5.61
CA MET A 152 9.90 5.25 4.74
C MET A 152 8.54 4.56 4.70
N GLY A 153 7.70 4.66 5.74
CA GLY A 153 6.41 3.96 5.80
C GLY A 153 5.50 4.24 4.60
N PRO A 154 5.15 5.52 4.36
CA PRO A 154 4.32 5.90 3.20
C PRO A 154 4.95 5.55 1.85
N ALA A 155 6.28 5.64 1.73
CA ALA A 155 7.01 5.29 0.51
C ALA A 155 6.96 3.77 0.22
N ASN A 156 7.11 2.92 1.24
CA ASN A 156 7.00 1.48 1.12
C ASN A 156 5.56 1.05 0.76
N VAL A 157 4.54 1.71 1.31
CA VAL A 157 3.14 1.48 0.92
C VAL A 157 2.91 1.87 -0.54
N LEU A 158 3.37 3.04 -0.99
CA LEU A 158 3.25 3.46 -2.39
C LEU A 158 3.99 2.51 -3.34
N ALA A 159 5.16 1.99 -2.94
CA ALA A 159 5.89 0.98 -3.71
C ALA A 159 5.09 -0.33 -3.83
N ALA A 160 4.50 -0.82 -2.74
CA ALA A 160 3.63 -2.01 -2.77
C ALA A 160 2.37 -1.79 -3.64
N MET A 161 1.73 -0.62 -3.55
CA MET A 161 0.57 -0.28 -4.39
C MET A 161 0.94 -0.24 -5.89
N ARG A 162 2.16 0.23 -6.24
CA ARG A 162 2.68 0.17 -7.61
C ARG A 162 2.98 -1.27 -8.06
N GLN A 163 3.63 -2.07 -7.22
CA GLN A 163 3.90 -3.49 -7.50
C GLN A 163 2.61 -4.31 -7.73
N LEU A 164 1.52 -3.91 -7.07
CA LEU A 164 0.18 -4.50 -7.20
C LEU A 164 -0.69 -3.85 -8.30
N ASN A 165 -0.11 -2.98 -9.13
CA ASN A 165 -0.76 -2.30 -10.25
C ASN A 165 -2.07 -1.57 -9.86
N VAL A 166 -2.10 -0.91 -8.69
CA VAL A 166 -3.27 -0.15 -8.25
C VAL A 166 -3.58 0.99 -9.24
N SER A 167 -4.79 0.97 -9.78
CA SER A 167 -5.28 1.91 -10.79
C SER A 167 -5.22 3.37 -10.33
N SER A 168 -5.04 4.29 -11.29
CA SER A 168 -5.06 5.75 -11.10
C SER A 168 -3.93 6.34 -10.23
N LEU A 169 -2.92 5.54 -9.85
CA LEU A 169 -1.69 6.06 -9.28
C LEU A 169 -0.93 6.93 -10.30
N PRO A 170 -0.34 8.07 -9.88
CA PRO A 170 0.53 8.85 -10.75
C PRO A 170 1.85 8.09 -11.04
N PRO A 171 2.43 8.23 -12.25
CA PRO A 171 3.75 7.69 -12.59
C PRO A 171 4.85 8.29 -11.71
N ALA A 172 5.97 7.59 -11.57
CA ALA A 172 7.05 8.00 -10.66
C ALA A 172 7.75 9.33 -11.05
N SER A 173 7.58 9.80 -12.29
CA SER A 173 8.03 11.10 -12.78
C SER A 173 7.20 12.28 -12.25
N GLU A 174 5.94 12.07 -11.90
CA GLU A 174 5.02 13.12 -11.44
C GLU A 174 5.15 13.35 -9.92
N THR A 175 6.31 13.83 -9.49
CA THR A 175 6.70 13.98 -8.07
C THR A 175 5.62 14.67 -7.21
N GLY A 176 5.18 15.87 -7.57
CA GLY A 176 4.17 16.61 -6.80
C GLY A 176 2.81 15.90 -6.71
N ARG A 177 2.45 15.05 -7.69
CA ARG A 177 1.25 14.20 -7.61
C ARG A 177 1.50 12.97 -6.73
N CYS A 178 2.72 12.42 -6.74
CA CYS A 178 3.14 11.37 -5.80
C CYS A 178 3.11 11.87 -4.35
N ASP A 179 3.53 13.10 -4.08
CA ASP A 179 3.54 13.69 -2.74
C ASP A 179 2.13 13.80 -2.14
N LEU A 180 1.13 14.16 -2.97
CA LEU A 180 -0.28 14.13 -2.56
C LEU A 180 -0.75 12.72 -2.15
N ILE A 181 -0.30 11.68 -2.85
CA ILE A 181 -0.60 10.27 -2.50
C ILE A 181 0.15 9.86 -1.22
N LEU A 182 1.41 10.28 -1.05
CA LEU A 182 2.21 10.00 0.15
C LEU A 182 1.59 10.65 1.40
N GLU A 183 1.11 11.89 1.33
CA GLU A 183 0.41 12.55 2.44
C GLU A 183 -0.94 11.89 2.76
N LEU A 184 -1.69 11.40 1.76
CA LEU A 184 -2.91 10.61 1.99
C LEU A 184 -2.61 9.28 2.71
N ILE A 185 -1.57 8.55 2.28
CA ILE A 185 -1.13 7.30 2.93
C ILE A 185 -0.67 7.59 4.37
N LYS A 186 0.18 8.61 4.57
CA LYS A 186 0.67 9.07 5.88
C LYS A 186 -0.46 9.46 6.83
N LYS A 187 -1.52 10.11 6.32
CA LYS A 187 -2.74 10.38 7.09
C LYS A 187 -3.46 9.08 7.47
N GLY A 188 -3.64 8.16 6.53
CA GLY A 188 -4.22 6.83 6.81
C GLY A 188 -3.42 6.02 7.84
N MET A 189 -2.09 6.09 7.80
CA MET A 189 -1.21 5.45 8.78
C MET A 189 -1.40 6.07 10.18
N THR A 190 -1.52 7.39 10.25
CA THR A 190 -1.78 8.12 11.52
C THR A 190 -3.16 7.78 12.09
N GLU A 191 -4.19 7.72 11.24
CA GLU A 191 -5.55 7.30 11.63
C GLU A 191 -5.56 5.85 12.15
N ALA A 192 -4.89 4.92 11.46
CA ALA A 192 -4.77 3.53 11.88
C ALA A 192 -3.99 3.37 13.20
N GLN A 193 -2.91 4.13 13.39
CA GLN A 193 -2.16 4.19 14.66
C GLN A 193 -2.99 4.73 15.82
N PHE A 194 -3.80 5.78 15.59
CA PHE A 194 -4.70 6.31 16.60
C PHE A 194 -5.72 5.24 17.05
N ASN A 195 -6.41 4.62 16.08
CA ASN A 195 -7.40 3.57 16.34
C ASN A 195 -6.78 2.37 17.09
N LEU A 196 -5.58 1.94 16.68
CA LEU A 196 -4.85 0.84 17.33
C LEU A 196 -4.47 1.18 18.79
N LYS A 197 -3.95 2.39 19.05
CA LYS A 197 -3.67 2.85 20.42
C LYS A 197 -4.97 2.92 21.25
N GLU A 198 -6.06 3.39 20.68
CA GLU A 198 -7.36 3.51 21.36
C GLU A 198 -7.89 2.14 21.82
N LYS A 199 -7.95 1.14 20.93
CA LYS A 199 -8.48 -0.19 21.29
C LYS A 199 -7.61 -0.91 22.32
N ILE A 200 -6.28 -0.80 22.21
CA ILE A 200 -5.36 -1.30 23.24
C ILE A 200 -5.57 -0.57 24.57
N THR A 201 -5.78 0.75 24.56
CA THR A 201 -6.04 1.54 25.77
C THR A 201 -7.35 1.09 26.45
N ALA A 202 -8.40 0.80 25.69
CA ALA A 202 -9.67 0.30 26.23
C ALA A 202 -9.54 -1.12 26.81
N SER A 203 -8.83 -2.01 26.11
CA SER A 203 -8.56 -3.40 26.52
C SER A 203 -7.72 -3.51 27.80
N VAL A 204 -6.80 -2.56 28.03
CA VAL A 204 -5.94 -2.53 29.22
C VAL A 204 -6.60 -1.87 30.44
N LYS A 205 -7.47 -0.87 30.22
CA LYS A 205 -8.08 -0.08 31.31
C LYS A 205 -9.20 -0.78 32.06
N ASP A 206 -9.98 -1.60 31.37
CA ASP A 206 -11.19 -2.21 31.90
C ASP A 206 -10.95 -3.71 32.16
N VAL A 207 -11.29 -4.18 33.37
CA VAL A 207 -11.14 -5.59 33.72
C VAL A 207 -12.13 -6.43 32.91
N ASP A 208 -13.36 -5.93 32.77
CA ASP A 208 -14.49 -6.60 32.11
C ASP A 208 -14.61 -6.18 30.63
N SER A 209 -13.52 -5.69 30.02
CA SER A 209 -13.49 -5.24 28.63
C SER A 209 -14.00 -6.33 27.67
N PRO A 210 -14.95 -6.05 26.77
CA PRO A 210 -15.37 -7.02 25.77
C PRO A 210 -14.26 -7.35 24.77
N SER A 211 -13.17 -6.56 24.76
CA SER A 211 -11.94 -6.82 24.00
C SER A 211 -10.77 -7.19 24.93
N ARG A 212 -11.02 -7.98 26.00
CA ARG A 212 -9.97 -8.43 26.91
C ARG A 212 -9.05 -9.46 26.26
N ASP A 213 -9.56 -10.53 25.67
CA ASP A 213 -8.71 -11.53 25.03
C ASP A 213 -8.04 -11.00 23.75
N ILE A 214 -6.94 -11.63 23.35
CA ILE A 214 -6.10 -11.16 22.25
C ILE A 214 -6.73 -11.35 20.86
N ALA A 215 -7.66 -12.30 20.67
CA ALA A 215 -8.36 -12.48 19.41
C ALA A 215 -9.46 -11.41 19.23
N THR A 216 -10.26 -11.14 20.26
CA THR A 216 -11.28 -10.06 20.21
C THR A 216 -10.64 -8.68 20.11
N LEU A 217 -9.56 -8.42 20.87
CA LEU A 217 -8.77 -7.20 20.70
C LEU A 217 -8.26 -7.06 19.26
N THR A 218 -7.69 -8.13 18.68
CA THR A 218 -7.21 -8.08 17.29
C THR A 218 -8.35 -7.84 16.30
N ARG A 219 -9.53 -8.45 16.50
CA ARG A 219 -10.70 -8.20 15.65
C ARG A 219 -11.16 -6.74 15.72
N ALA A 220 -11.12 -6.13 16.90
CA ALA A 220 -11.43 -4.72 17.14
C ALA A 220 -10.38 -3.77 16.52
N CYS A 221 -9.09 -4.13 16.58
CA CYS A 221 -7.99 -3.39 15.94
C CYS A 221 -8.05 -3.46 14.40
N ILE A 222 -8.48 -4.60 13.83
CA ILE A 222 -8.74 -4.72 12.38
C ILE A 222 -9.94 -3.85 11.99
N GLY A 223 -11.02 -3.87 12.77
CA GLY A 223 -12.21 -3.05 12.55
C GLY A 223 -12.82 -3.27 11.16
N THR A 224 -12.86 -2.20 10.37
CA THR A 224 -13.32 -2.18 8.97
C THR A 224 -12.20 -2.37 7.93
N SER A 225 -10.94 -2.44 8.35
CA SER A 225 -9.81 -2.66 7.42
C SER A 225 -9.80 -4.08 6.87
N LYS A 226 -9.10 -4.27 5.73
CA LYS A 226 -9.00 -5.56 5.03
C LYS A 226 -7.95 -6.51 5.61
N ALA A 227 -7.33 -6.16 6.74
CA ALA A 227 -6.34 -7.01 7.42
C ALA A 227 -6.97 -8.32 7.93
N LYS A 228 -6.14 -9.36 8.15
CA LYS A 228 -6.59 -10.71 8.54
C LYS A 228 -5.99 -11.09 9.90
N ALA A 229 -6.80 -11.69 10.76
CA ALA A 229 -6.41 -12.15 12.09
C ALA A 229 -5.48 -13.38 12.02
N THR A 230 -4.18 -13.17 11.81
CA THR A 230 -3.17 -14.24 11.79
C THR A 230 -2.47 -14.38 13.14
N ALA A 231 -1.85 -15.53 13.43
CA ALA A 231 -1.02 -15.71 14.64
C ALA A 231 0.02 -14.59 14.81
N GLY A 232 0.72 -14.24 13.72
CA GLY A 232 1.70 -13.16 13.72
C GLY A 232 1.09 -11.80 14.09
N LEU A 233 -0.17 -11.55 13.75
CA LEU A 233 -0.87 -10.34 14.17
C LEU A 233 -1.28 -10.41 15.64
N PHE A 234 -1.79 -11.54 16.14
CA PHE A 234 -2.07 -11.72 17.57
C PHE A 234 -0.83 -11.44 18.43
N ILE A 235 0.30 -12.08 18.10
CA ILE A 235 1.60 -11.88 18.74
C ILE A 235 2.05 -10.41 18.65
N ARG A 236 1.80 -9.74 17.52
CA ARG A 236 2.17 -8.33 17.34
C ARG A 236 1.28 -7.38 18.14
N ILE A 237 -0.02 -7.62 18.24
CA ILE A 237 -0.93 -6.83 19.08
C ILE A 237 -0.57 -7.03 20.57
N ALA A 238 -0.25 -8.25 21.00
CA ALA A 238 0.23 -8.55 22.35
C ALA A 238 1.50 -7.77 22.70
N PHE A 239 2.49 -7.71 21.80
CA PHE A 239 3.69 -6.88 21.98
C PHE A 239 3.37 -5.38 22.18
N ILE A 240 2.41 -4.82 21.42
CA ILE A 240 2.03 -3.40 21.56
C ILE A 240 1.22 -3.17 22.85
N ARG A 241 0.39 -4.14 23.27
CA ARG A 241 -0.32 -4.12 24.56
C ARG A 241 0.64 -4.17 25.74
N TRP A 242 1.58 -5.11 25.73
CA TRP A 242 2.69 -5.18 26.67
C TRP A 242 3.44 -3.84 26.73
N GLN A 243 3.84 -3.28 25.58
CA GLN A 243 4.55 -2.00 25.54
C GLN A 243 3.73 -0.83 26.10
N HIS A 244 2.40 -0.82 25.91
CA HIS A 244 1.49 0.15 26.51
C HIS A 244 1.43 0.03 28.05
N VAL A 245 1.42 -1.19 28.59
CA VAL A 245 1.51 -1.45 30.04
C VAL A 245 2.87 -1.01 30.61
N GLN A 246 3.97 -1.28 29.90
CA GLN A 246 5.32 -0.84 30.30
C GLN A 246 5.54 0.68 30.21
N THR A 247 4.69 1.42 29.49
CA THR A 247 4.71 2.90 29.45
C THR A 247 3.38 3.50 29.93
N PRO A 248 3.10 3.49 31.26
CA PRO A 248 1.85 4.01 31.83
C PRO A 248 1.70 5.55 31.74
N THR A 249 2.59 6.24 31.03
CA THR A 249 2.45 7.65 30.63
C THR A 249 1.41 7.79 29.51
N HIS A 250 0.16 7.37 29.78
CA HIS A 250 -0.92 7.15 28.80
C HIS A 250 -1.20 8.33 27.83
N VAL A 251 -0.85 9.56 28.23
CA VAL A 251 -1.10 10.81 27.49
C VAL A 251 0.04 11.20 26.54
N SER A 252 1.19 10.50 26.52
CA SER A 252 2.34 10.94 25.71
C SER A 252 2.18 10.66 24.22
N ASP A 253 2.46 11.68 23.40
CA ASP A 253 2.66 11.59 21.93
C ASP A 253 3.82 10.66 21.55
N LYS A 254 4.72 10.39 22.51
CA LYS A 254 5.90 9.55 22.34
C LYS A 254 5.60 8.04 22.44
N PHE A 255 4.35 7.62 22.61
CA PHE A 255 3.99 6.20 22.69
C PHE A 255 4.56 5.39 21.52
N TRP A 256 4.33 5.84 20.28
CA TRP A 256 4.83 5.15 19.09
C TRP A 256 6.36 5.22 18.94
N ASP A 257 7.00 6.26 19.48
CA ASP A 257 8.46 6.31 19.56
C ASP A 257 9.00 5.25 20.54
N LYS A 258 8.29 4.99 21.65
CA LYS A 258 8.65 3.90 22.59
C LYS A 258 8.40 2.50 22.02
N VAL A 259 7.34 2.31 21.23
CA VAL A 259 7.15 1.07 20.46
C VAL A 259 8.31 0.87 19.48
N ASP A 260 8.73 1.90 18.76
CA ASP A 260 9.84 1.81 17.79
C ASP A 260 11.22 1.67 18.45
N GLU A 261 11.47 2.31 19.60
CA GLU A 261 12.66 2.09 20.44
C GLU A 261 12.75 0.64 20.91
N ALA A 262 11.65 0.07 21.44
CA ALA A 262 11.62 -1.31 21.91
C ALA A 262 11.83 -2.30 20.75
N LEU A 263 11.20 -2.08 19.60
CA LEU A 263 11.42 -2.87 18.39
C LEU A 263 12.87 -2.77 17.87
N ALA A 264 13.52 -1.61 18.01
CA ALA A 264 14.93 -1.45 17.69
C ALA A 264 15.82 -2.23 18.67
N LYS A 265 15.55 -2.16 19.99
CA LYS A 265 16.26 -2.94 21.02
C LYS A 265 16.17 -4.44 20.74
N TYR A 266 14.99 -4.97 20.44
CA TYR A 266 14.81 -6.40 20.17
C TYR A 266 15.63 -6.86 18.94
N ARG A 267 15.89 -6.00 17.95
CA ARG A 267 16.76 -6.31 16.80
C ARG A 267 18.26 -6.26 17.10
N THR A 268 18.69 -5.46 18.07
CA THR A 268 20.10 -5.43 18.48
C THR A 268 20.43 -6.53 19.48
N GLU A 269 19.42 -7.02 20.21
CA GLU A 269 19.51 -8.05 21.23
C GLU A 269 19.35 -9.47 20.68
N PHE A 270 18.36 -9.69 19.80
CA PHE A 270 18.09 -10.97 19.13
C PHE A 270 18.60 -10.92 17.69
N ARG A 271 19.66 -11.69 17.39
CA ARG A 271 20.42 -11.61 16.14
C ARG A 271 19.75 -12.35 14.97
N THR A 272 18.94 -13.34 15.30
CA THR A 272 18.23 -14.21 14.35
C THR A 272 16.72 -13.96 14.42
N ALA A 273 16.03 -14.23 13.32
CA ALA A 273 14.57 -14.20 13.29
C ALA A 273 13.94 -15.22 14.27
N ALA A 274 14.61 -16.34 14.55
CA ALA A 274 14.14 -17.36 15.48
C ALA A 274 14.20 -16.88 16.94
N GLU A 275 15.31 -16.26 17.37
CA GLU A 275 15.43 -15.64 18.72
C GLU A 275 14.35 -14.57 18.92
N MET A 276 14.15 -13.71 17.92
CA MET A 276 13.17 -12.63 17.97
C MET A 276 11.72 -13.14 17.98
N GLN A 277 11.41 -14.18 17.21
CA GLN A 277 10.10 -14.83 17.23
C GLN A 277 9.83 -15.52 18.58
N PHE A 278 10.85 -16.15 19.19
CA PHE A 278 10.71 -16.70 20.55
C PHE A 278 10.43 -15.59 21.56
N ALA A 279 11.16 -14.47 21.50
CA ALA A 279 10.96 -13.35 22.41
C ALA A 279 9.55 -12.74 22.31
N PHE A 280 9.01 -12.57 21.10
CA PHE A 280 7.62 -12.12 20.92
C PHE A 280 6.59 -13.19 21.31
N ASN A 281 6.86 -14.48 21.08
CA ASN A 281 6.00 -15.56 21.58
C ASN A 281 5.93 -15.58 23.12
N ALA A 282 7.04 -15.34 23.82
CA ALA A 282 7.05 -15.27 25.27
C ALA A 282 6.14 -14.16 25.82
N ILE A 283 6.13 -12.98 25.16
CA ILE A 283 5.20 -11.90 25.48
C ILE A 283 3.76 -12.29 25.17
N PHE A 284 3.50 -13.03 24.09
CA PHE A 284 2.17 -13.52 23.75
C PHE A 284 1.64 -14.56 24.78
N GLU A 285 2.49 -15.44 25.30
CA GLU A 285 2.10 -16.34 26.40
C GLU A 285 1.85 -15.58 27.72
N GLU A 286 2.67 -14.58 28.06
CA GLU A 286 2.43 -13.68 29.20
C GLU A 286 1.09 -12.90 29.03
N ASP A 287 0.81 -12.41 27.83
CA ASP A 287 -0.42 -11.70 27.48
C ASP A 287 -1.67 -12.59 27.67
N LYS A 288 -1.62 -13.87 27.28
CA LYS A 288 -2.71 -14.84 27.56
C LYS A 288 -2.89 -15.12 29.05
N LEU A 289 -1.81 -15.20 29.83
CA LEU A 289 -1.90 -15.40 31.29
C LEU A 289 -2.54 -14.20 32.02
N ILE A 290 -2.37 -12.98 31.51
CA ILE A 290 -2.91 -11.75 32.12
C ILE A 290 -4.32 -11.42 31.62
N TYR A 291 -4.60 -11.65 30.33
CA TYR A 291 -5.83 -11.20 29.66
C TYR A 291 -6.77 -12.33 29.23
N GLY A 292 -6.38 -13.59 29.36
CA GLY A 292 -7.16 -14.77 28.97
C GLY A 292 -6.72 -15.39 27.65
N GLU A 293 -7.01 -16.68 27.48
CA GLU A 293 -6.81 -17.38 26.20
C GLU A 293 -7.72 -16.79 25.10
N PRO A 294 -7.26 -16.75 23.83
CA PRO A 294 -7.99 -16.14 22.72
C PRO A 294 -9.30 -16.88 22.39
N ASP A 295 -10.37 -16.13 22.12
CA ASP A 295 -11.61 -16.71 21.57
C ASP A 295 -11.45 -17.00 20.06
N LEU A 296 -10.81 -18.14 19.77
CA LEU A 296 -10.66 -18.66 18.41
C LEU A 296 -11.94 -19.31 17.85
N VAL A 297 -13.03 -19.37 18.63
CA VAL A 297 -14.34 -19.87 18.18
C VAL A 297 -15.14 -18.74 17.54
N SER A 298 -15.28 -17.60 18.24
CA SER A 298 -15.92 -16.39 17.70
C SER A 298 -15.02 -15.67 16.70
N HIS A 299 -13.70 -15.68 16.91
CA HIS A 299 -12.71 -14.94 16.12
C HIS A 299 -11.59 -15.86 15.60
N PRO A 300 -11.92 -16.79 14.69
CA PRO A 300 -10.99 -17.81 14.20
C PRO A 300 -9.78 -17.21 13.48
N GLN A 301 -8.62 -17.82 13.74
CA GLN A 301 -7.36 -17.40 13.15
C GLN A 301 -7.26 -17.78 11.66
N VAL A 302 -6.88 -16.81 10.82
CA VAL A 302 -6.52 -17.04 9.42
C VAL A 302 -5.10 -17.60 9.33
N ALA A 303 -4.94 -18.76 8.70
CA ALA A 303 -3.63 -19.30 8.36
C ALA A 303 -2.94 -18.45 7.28
N ILE A 304 -1.62 -18.26 7.36
CA ILE A 304 -0.88 -17.36 6.44
C ILE A 304 -1.06 -17.75 4.96
N ARG A 305 -1.15 -19.04 4.65
CA ARG A 305 -1.44 -19.57 3.30
C ARG A 305 -2.85 -19.24 2.76
N ASN A 306 -3.75 -18.72 3.60
CA ASN A 306 -5.11 -18.28 3.25
C ASN A 306 -5.23 -16.74 3.26
N VAL A 307 -4.11 -16.01 3.29
CA VAL A 307 -4.09 -14.53 3.26
C VAL A 307 -3.91 -14.06 1.82
N ASP A 308 -4.74 -13.10 1.40
CA ASP A 308 -4.74 -12.57 0.04
C ASP A 308 -3.34 -12.06 -0.38
N GLN A 309 -2.87 -12.38 -1.59
CA GLN A 309 -1.50 -12.09 -2.05
C GLN A 309 -1.11 -10.61 -1.94
N TRP A 310 -2.07 -9.69 -2.12
CA TRP A 310 -1.83 -8.25 -1.99
C TRP A 310 -1.52 -7.83 -0.53
N LEU A 311 -2.14 -8.48 0.46
CA LEU A 311 -1.83 -8.28 1.88
C LEU A 311 -0.42 -8.82 2.20
N LEU A 312 -0.04 -9.98 1.64
CA LEU A 312 1.31 -10.53 1.79
C LEU A 312 2.38 -9.60 1.19
N CYS A 313 2.08 -8.95 0.06
CA CYS A 313 2.94 -7.93 -0.54
C CYS A 313 3.10 -6.69 0.35
N VAL A 314 2.00 -6.14 0.89
CA VAL A 314 2.05 -4.99 1.82
C VAL A 314 2.78 -5.35 3.13
N ASN A 315 2.55 -6.56 3.66
CA ASN A 315 3.25 -7.04 4.85
C ASN A 315 4.77 -7.18 4.59
N SER A 316 5.15 -7.67 3.41
CA SER A 316 6.56 -7.78 3.00
C SER A 316 7.21 -6.40 2.90
N ALA A 317 6.52 -5.42 2.31
CA ALA A 317 6.99 -4.03 2.22
C ALA A 317 7.12 -3.33 3.59
N ALA A 318 6.44 -3.81 4.64
CA ALA A 318 6.58 -3.32 6.00
C ALA A 318 7.82 -3.90 6.74
N GLY A 319 8.31 -5.05 6.28
CA GLY A 319 9.48 -5.73 6.83
C GLY A 319 10.82 -5.08 6.48
N PRO A 320 11.95 -5.76 6.74
CA PRO A 320 13.21 -5.41 6.11
C PRO A 320 13.02 -5.43 4.61
N SER A 321 13.37 -4.34 3.95
CA SER A 321 13.59 -4.32 2.51
C SER A 321 14.77 -5.23 2.21
N THR A 322 14.50 -6.52 2.02
CA THR A 322 15.39 -7.42 1.27
C THR A 322 15.77 -6.68 0.01
N GLY A 323 17.07 -6.54 -0.26
CA GLY A 323 17.61 -5.74 -1.35
C GLY A 323 17.29 -6.34 -2.71
N SER A 324 16.01 -6.29 -3.10
CA SER A 324 15.53 -6.57 -4.44
C SER A 324 16.01 -5.41 -5.31
N THR A 325 17.27 -5.51 -5.73
CA THR A 325 17.84 -4.68 -6.80
C THR A 325 16.85 -4.76 -7.95
N VAL A 326 16.14 -3.66 -8.22
CA VAL A 326 15.20 -3.62 -9.33
C VAL A 326 16.06 -3.76 -10.58
N ALA A 327 16.04 -4.95 -11.18
CA ALA A 327 16.65 -5.17 -12.47
C ALA A 327 16.07 -4.10 -13.41
N ALA A 328 16.96 -3.31 -14.01
CA ALA A 328 16.51 -2.28 -14.93
C ALA A 328 15.63 -2.96 -16.01
N PRO A 329 14.46 -2.38 -16.34
CA PRO A 329 13.63 -2.95 -17.39
C PRO A 329 14.48 -3.06 -18.66
N PRO A 330 14.34 -4.14 -19.45
CA PRO A 330 15.09 -4.28 -20.70
C PRO A 330 14.82 -3.06 -21.57
N ALA A 331 15.89 -2.48 -22.13
CA ALA A 331 15.75 -1.42 -23.10
C ALA A 331 15.05 -1.98 -24.35
N ILE A 332 14.04 -1.25 -24.82
CA ILE A 332 13.29 -1.50 -26.06
C ILE A 332 13.90 -0.63 -27.15
#